data_AF-A0A949W3H8-F1
#
_entry.id   AF-A0A949W3H8-F1
#
_cell.length_a   1.000
_cell.length_b   1.000
_cell.length_c   1.000
_cell.angle_alpha   90.00
_cell.angle_beta   90.00
_cell.angle_gamma   90.00
#
_symmetry.space_group_name_H-M   'P 1'
#
loop_
_entity.id
_entity.type
_entity.pdbx_description
1 polymer ?
#
loop_
_entity_poly.entity_id
_entity_poly.type
_entity_poly.pdbx_seq_one_letter_code
_entity_poly.pdbx_strand_id
1 'polypeptide(L)'
;MPIKISVLSIIFALFVISLAFDFNEKDNSSDVICFEREVLPIFLENCALSGCHDSQTRKHGYVFDSYENIVLSNRGRNIIPYNLKKSKIYKKITEDSHEDRMPPPPNQSLSGNEINIIGKWINEGALYTKCKIDSADTVNKIETAVVETLTPDCDTVEVSYADVMPVIEQNCYKCHSENGPDELFNLDSYSSLKKKGAEGKLFGAVNHMPGFKQMPRKAPKLSGCNLDLINAWINQGMRE
;
A
#
# COMPACT_ATOMS: atom_id res chain seq x y z
N MET A 1 69.77 -20.08 28.78
CA MET A 1 69.22 -18.71 28.65
C MET A 1 67.70 -18.82 28.53
N PRO A 2 66.92 -18.44 29.56
CA PRO A 2 65.46 -18.50 29.48
C PRO A 2 64.89 -17.24 28.80
N ILE A 3 64.04 -17.46 27.81
CA ILE A 3 63.26 -16.40 27.12
C ILE A 3 62.18 -15.94 28.10
N LYS A 4 62.32 -14.73 28.65
CA LYS A 4 61.27 -14.09 29.45
C LYS A 4 60.18 -13.58 28.51
N ILE A 5 59.12 -14.36 28.33
CA ILE A 5 57.90 -13.92 27.64
C ILE A 5 57.14 -13.02 28.62
N SER A 6 57.06 -11.72 28.29
CA SER A 6 56.35 -10.74 29.09
C SER A 6 54.85 -11.01 29.08
N VAL A 7 54.25 -11.15 30.26
CA VAL A 7 52.81 -11.41 30.47
C VAL A 7 51.92 -10.30 29.88
N LEU A 8 52.53 -9.17 29.49
CA LEU A 8 51.85 -8.03 28.87
C LEU A 8 51.40 -8.29 27.42
N SER A 9 51.90 -9.33 26.74
CA SER A 9 51.53 -9.63 25.34
C SER A 9 50.37 -10.63 25.19
N ILE A 10 49.89 -11.26 26.27
CA ILE A 10 48.76 -12.21 26.21
C ILE A 10 47.41 -11.51 26.50
N ILE A 11 47.42 -10.38 27.21
CA ILE A 11 46.19 -9.62 27.51
C ILE A 11 45.64 -8.91 26.26
N PHE A 12 46.47 -8.65 25.25
CA PHE A 12 46.01 -8.01 24.01
C PHE A 12 45.27 -8.96 23.06
N ALA A 13 45.39 -10.28 23.23
CA ALA A 13 44.68 -11.26 22.40
C ALA A 13 43.30 -11.67 22.96
N LEU A 14 42.98 -11.33 24.21
CA LEU A 14 41.67 -11.58 24.83
C LEU A 14 40.73 -10.37 24.83
N PHE A 15 41.17 -9.23 24.28
CA PHE A 15 40.32 -8.05 24.07
C PHE A 15 39.89 -7.86 22.60
N VAL A 16 40.10 -8.88 21.75
CA VAL A 16 39.67 -8.86 20.33
C VAL A 16 38.51 -9.82 20.07
N ILE A 17 38.09 -10.62 21.06
CA ILE A 17 36.94 -11.54 20.98
C ILE A 17 35.78 -11.03 21.86
N SER A 18 35.66 -9.70 22.02
CA SER A 18 34.43 -9.04 22.48
C SER A 18 33.88 -8.06 21.44
N LEU A 19 34.26 -8.27 20.17
CA LEU A 19 33.62 -7.70 18.99
C LEU A 19 32.99 -8.82 18.15
N ALA A 20 32.36 -9.79 18.81
CA ALA A 20 31.14 -10.33 18.23
C ALA A 20 30.15 -9.17 18.26
N PHE A 21 30.23 -8.34 17.22
CA PHE A 21 29.15 -7.46 16.83
C PHE A 21 27.93 -8.37 16.74
N ASP A 22 27.05 -8.30 17.72
CA ASP A 22 25.64 -8.57 17.50
C ASP A 22 25.21 -7.56 16.42
N PHE A 23 25.41 -7.92 15.15
CA PHE A 23 24.59 -7.41 14.08
C PHE A 23 23.20 -7.98 14.35
N ASN A 24 22.50 -7.31 15.25
CA ASN A 24 21.07 -7.21 15.17
C ASN A 24 20.83 -6.41 13.89
N GLU A 25 20.90 -7.11 12.76
CA GLU A 25 20.38 -6.66 11.49
C GLU A 25 18.90 -6.51 11.74
N LYS A 26 18.54 -5.31 12.19
CA LYS A 26 17.16 -4.86 12.24
C LYS A 26 16.76 -4.78 10.78
N ASP A 27 16.29 -5.92 10.28
CA ASP A 27 15.74 -6.11 8.97
C ASP A 27 14.87 -4.90 8.67
N ASN A 28 15.32 -4.09 7.71
CA ASN A 28 14.56 -2.98 7.17
C ASN A 28 13.51 -3.58 6.23
N SER A 29 12.66 -4.42 6.80
CA SER A 29 11.36 -4.76 6.27
C SER A 29 10.67 -3.43 6.03
N SER A 30 10.42 -3.12 4.76
CA SER A 30 10.01 -1.80 4.30
C SER A 30 9.02 -1.17 5.27
N ASP A 31 9.32 0.04 5.75
CA ASP A 31 8.49 0.77 6.71
C ASP A 31 7.12 1.17 6.15
N VAL A 32 6.68 0.61 5.03
CA VAL A 32 5.38 0.85 4.38
C VAL A 32 4.48 -0.37 4.59
N ILE A 33 3.25 -0.14 5.06
CA ILE A 33 2.28 -1.21 5.26
C ILE A 33 1.74 -1.71 3.93
N CYS A 34 1.79 -3.02 3.74
CA CYS A 34 1.18 -3.68 2.60
C CYS A 34 -0.33 -3.86 2.77
N PHE A 35 -1.14 -3.24 1.92
CA PHE A 35 -2.59 -3.36 2.01
C PHE A 35 -3.04 -4.82 1.80
N GLU A 36 -2.64 -5.46 0.71
CA GLU A 36 -3.13 -6.81 0.39
C GLU A 36 -2.70 -7.86 1.43
N ARG A 37 -1.51 -7.71 2.01
CA ARG A 37 -0.92 -8.70 2.92
C ARG A 37 -1.21 -8.43 4.39
N GLU A 38 -1.27 -7.17 4.79
CA GLU A 38 -1.29 -6.80 6.22
C GLU A 38 -2.60 -6.13 6.63
N VAL A 39 -3.26 -5.39 5.73
CA VAL A 39 -4.49 -4.63 6.08
C VAL A 39 -5.74 -5.41 5.72
N LEU A 40 -5.82 -5.92 4.49
CA LEU A 40 -6.99 -6.62 3.98
C LEU A 40 -7.36 -7.85 4.83
N PRO A 41 -6.42 -8.71 5.27
CA PRO A 41 -6.76 -9.85 6.11
C PRO A 41 -7.42 -9.43 7.43
N ILE A 42 -6.96 -8.34 8.06
CA ILE A 42 -7.56 -7.82 9.30
C ILE A 42 -9.03 -7.45 9.08
N PHE A 43 -9.34 -6.77 7.98
CA PHE A 43 -10.72 -6.41 7.65
C PHE A 43 -11.58 -7.64 7.30
N LEU A 44 -11.03 -8.62 6.60
CA LEU A 44 -11.74 -9.85 6.27
C LEU A 44 -12.07 -10.69 7.50
N GLU A 45 -11.12 -10.80 8.43
CA GLU A 45 -11.24 -11.64 9.63
C GLU A 45 -12.07 -10.99 10.73
N ASN A 46 -12.01 -9.67 10.88
CA ASN A 46 -12.63 -8.97 12.00
C ASN A 46 -13.87 -8.16 11.63
N CYS A 47 -14.09 -7.83 10.35
CA CYS A 47 -15.11 -6.85 9.95
C CYS A 47 -16.09 -7.40 8.90
N ALA A 48 -15.58 -8.02 7.83
CA ALA A 48 -16.36 -8.51 6.70
C ALA A 48 -17.03 -9.88 6.97
N LEU A 49 -17.62 -10.02 8.15
CA LEU A 49 -18.27 -11.24 8.63
C LEU A 49 -19.76 -11.26 8.29
N SER A 50 -20.31 -12.46 8.11
CA SER A 50 -21.75 -12.67 7.98
C SER A 50 -22.49 -12.11 9.20
N GLY A 51 -23.59 -11.38 8.98
CA GLY A 51 -24.29 -10.63 10.03
C GLY A 51 -23.66 -9.27 10.37
N CYS A 52 -22.48 -8.97 9.84
CA CYS A 52 -21.72 -7.74 10.07
C CYS A 52 -21.52 -6.95 8.77
N HIS A 53 -20.28 -6.60 8.41
CA HIS A 53 -19.97 -5.70 7.30
C HIS A 53 -19.49 -6.48 6.05
N ASP A 54 -20.11 -7.62 5.77
CA ASP A 54 -19.91 -8.37 4.53
C ASP A 54 -20.77 -7.81 3.39
N SER A 55 -20.57 -8.34 2.17
CA SER A 55 -21.28 -7.91 0.96
C SER A 55 -22.78 -8.22 0.97
N GLN A 56 -23.24 -9.14 1.82
CA GLN A 56 -24.64 -9.55 1.92
C GLN A 56 -25.39 -8.75 2.99
N THR A 57 -24.90 -8.78 4.23
CA THR A 57 -25.55 -8.19 5.40
C THR A 57 -25.43 -6.67 5.41
N ARG A 58 -24.23 -6.16 5.06
CA ARG A 58 -23.94 -4.73 5.02
C ARG A 58 -24.44 -3.99 6.27
N LYS A 59 -24.09 -4.44 7.47
CA LYS A 59 -24.56 -3.84 8.73
C LYS A 59 -24.23 -2.34 8.73
N HIS A 60 -25.24 -1.52 9.02
CA HIS A 60 -25.15 -0.06 8.90
C HIS A 60 -24.62 0.41 7.54
N GLY A 61 -24.88 -0.37 6.48
CA GLY A 61 -24.51 -0.17 5.08
C GLY A 61 -23.01 -0.10 4.80
N TYR A 62 -22.17 -0.64 5.68
CA TYR A 62 -20.73 -0.78 5.42
C TYR A 62 -20.43 -2.18 4.88
N VAL A 63 -19.50 -2.24 3.95
CA VAL A 63 -18.86 -3.46 3.45
C VAL A 63 -17.36 -3.28 3.63
N PHE A 64 -16.61 -4.29 4.04
CA PHE A 64 -15.16 -4.21 4.28
C PHE A 64 -14.37 -5.38 3.65
N ASP A 65 -14.86 -5.93 2.55
CA ASP A 65 -14.29 -7.12 1.89
C ASP A 65 -13.27 -6.81 0.78
N SER A 66 -13.00 -5.54 0.51
CA SER A 66 -12.12 -5.09 -0.55
C SER A 66 -11.61 -3.68 -0.28
N TYR A 67 -10.50 -3.31 -0.95
CA TYR A 67 -9.93 -1.96 -0.86
C TYR A 67 -10.97 -0.87 -1.09
N GLU A 68 -11.80 -1.01 -2.12
CA GLU A 68 -12.85 -0.06 -2.46
C GLU A 68 -13.85 0.08 -1.30
N ASN A 69 -14.37 -1.05 -0.82
CA ASN A 69 -15.37 -1.04 0.24
C ASN A 69 -14.78 -0.48 1.55
N ILE A 70 -13.50 -0.71 1.83
CA ILE A 70 -12.79 -0.16 3.00
C ILE A 70 -12.55 1.36 2.86
N VAL A 71 -11.96 1.81 1.75
CA VAL A 71 -11.53 3.21 1.59
C VAL A 71 -12.67 4.12 1.14
N LEU A 72 -13.54 3.63 0.25
CA LEU A 72 -14.53 4.43 -0.47
C LEU A 72 -15.97 4.22 -0.02
N SER A 73 -16.23 3.49 1.07
CA SER A 73 -17.61 3.28 1.53
C SER A 73 -18.44 4.58 1.48
N ASN A 74 -19.57 4.52 0.78
CA ASN A 74 -20.42 5.66 0.37
C ASN A 74 -21.14 6.37 1.55
N ARG A 75 -20.66 6.20 2.79
CA ARG A 75 -21.29 6.67 4.04
C ARG A 75 -20.52 7.84 4.69
N GLY A 76 -19.55 8.40 3.98
CA GLY A 76 -18.75 9.56 4.41
C GLY A 76 -17.54 9.18 5.28
N ARG A 77 -16.39 9.80 4.96
CA ARG A 77 -15.12 9.82 5.72
C ARG A 77 -14.79 8.56 6.54
N ASN A 78 -15.02 7.36 5.97
CA ASN A 78 -14.72 6.11 6.67
C ASN A 78 -13.22 6.00 6.94
N ILE A 79 -12.46 6.15 5.85
CA ILE A 79 -11.02 6.36 5.83
C ILE A 79 -10.79 7.77 5.29
N ILE A 80 -9.88 8.50 5.92
CA ILE A 80 -9.32 9.74 5.37
C ILE A 80 -7.81 9.52 5.23
N PRO A 81 -7.30 9.36 4.00
CA PRO A 81 -5.86 9.31 3.73
C PRO A 81 -5.09 10.39 4.48
N TYR A 82 -3.94 10.01 5.06
CA TYR A 82 -3.06 10.88 5.84
C TYR A 82 -3.69 11.50 7.10
N ASN A 83 -4.90 11.08 7.48
CA ASN A 83 -5.60 11.62 8.63
C ASN A 83 -6.31 10.54 9.45
N LEU A 84 -5.50 9.79 10.18
CA LEU A 84 -5.95 8.79 11.15
C LEU A 84 -7.04 9.30 12.08
N LYS A 85 -6.82 10.47 12.70
CA LYS A 85 -7.72 11.06 13.71
C LYS A 85 -9.09 11.43 13.16
N LYS A 86 -9.22 11.69 11.85
CA LYS A 86 -10.51 12.00 11.21
C LYS A 86 -11.14 10.78 10.54
N SER A 87 -10.46 9.64 10.48
CA SER A 87 -10.99 8.39 9.94
C SER A 87 -11.97 7.74 10.91
N LYS A 88 -13.22 7.55 10.48
CA LYS A 88 -14.29 6.98 11.32
C LYS A 88 -13.98 5.56 11.77
N ILE A 89 -13.37 4.74 10.90
CA ILE A 89 -13.07 3.35 11.24
C ILE A 89 -12.09 3.26 12.39
N TYR A 90 -11.06 4.10 12.38
CA TYR A 90 -10.03 4.09 13.41
C TYR A 90 -10.63 4.45 14.77
N LYS A 91 -11.49 5.47 14.82
CA LYS A 91 -12.23 5.82 16.04
C LYS A 91 -13.06 4.66 16.59
N LYS A 92 -13.69 3.87 15.71
CA LYS A 92 -14.56 2.76 16.12
C LYS A 92 -13.79 1.54 16.60
N ILE A 93 -12.62 1.24 16.04
CA ILE A 93 -11.78 0.11 16.49
C ILE A 93 -10.95 0.44 17.74
N THR A 94 -10.79 1.73 18.07
CA THR A 94 -10.09 2.19 19.30
C THR A 94 -11.04 2.75 20.36
N GLU A 95 -12.36 2.52 20.23
CA GLU A 95 -13.34 2.98 21.22
C GLU A 95 -13.31 2.06 22.45
N ASP A 96 -13.29 2.67 23.64
CA ASP A 96 -13.24 1.92 24.92
C ASP A 96 -14.64 1.48 25.37
N SER A 97 -15.67 2.20 24.94
CA SER A 97 -17.06 1.90 25.27
C SER A 97 -17.53 0.59 24.64
N HIS A 98 -17.99 -0.36 25.46
CA HIS A 98 -18.54 -1.64 25.02
C HIS A 98 -19.73 -1.52 24.06
N GLU A 99 -20.51 -0.44 24.15
CA GLU A 99 -21.71 -0.21 23.34
C GLU A 99 -21.39 0.32 21.93
N ASP A 100 -20.23 0.96 21.77
CA ASP A 100 -19.91 1.72 20.57
C ASP A 100 -18.67 1.23 19.82
N ARG A 101 -17.88 0.35 20.45
CA ARG A 101 -16.69 -0.25 19.87
C ARG A 101 -16.99 -1.27 18.78
N MET A 102 -16.03 -1.43 17.88
CA MET A 102 -16.04 -2.47 16.85
C MET A 102 -14.77 -3.33 16.95
N PRO A 103 -14.86 -4.66 16.86
CA PRO A 103 -16.10 -5.46 16.83
C PRO A 103 -16.92 -5.37 18.13
N PRO A 104 -18.27 -5.45 18.04
CA PRO A 104 -19.11 -5.39 19.23
C PRO A 104 -19.02 -6.71 20.02
N PRO A 105 -19.14 -6.67 21.36
CA PRO A 105 -19.27 -7.88 22.16
C PRO A 105 -20.38 -8.82 21.65
N PRO A 106 -20.21 -10.14 21.73
CA PRO A 106 -19.14 -10.87 22.41
C PRO A 106 -17.85 -11.03 21.57
N ASN A 107 -17.76 -10.42 20.39
CA ASN A 107 -16.55 -10.52 19.56
C ASN A 107 -15.36 -9.84 20.23
N GLN A 108 -14.18 -10.43 20.03
CA GLN A 108 -12.93 -9.87 20.54
C GLN A 108 -12.62 -8.54 19.84
N SER A 109 -12.01 -7.61 20.58
CA SER A 109 -11.42 -6.41 19.96
C SER A 109 -10.23 -6.81 19.11
N LEU A 110 -9.92 -5.98 18.10
CA LEU A 110 -8.63 -6.05 17.44
C LEU A 110 -7.51 -5.93 18.48
N SER A 111 -6.44 -6.66 18.23
CA SER A 111 -5.18 -6.52 18.97
C SER A 111 -4.56 -5.14 18.73
N GLY A 112 -3.70 -4.72 19.65
CA GLY A 112 -2.93 -3.48 19.48
C GLY A 112 -2.08 -3.49 18.21
N ASN A 113 -1.60 -4.66 17.76
CA ASN A 113 -0.84 -4.78 16.52
C ASN A 113 -1.71 -4.54 15.28
N GLU A 114 -2.89 -5.14 15.21
CA GLU A 114 -3.83 -4.93 14.10
C GLU A 114 -4.26 -3.46 14.01
N ILE A 115 -4.54 -2.83 15.15
CA ILE A 115 -4.84 -1.39 15.23
C ILE A 115 -3.66 -0.56 14.71
N ASN A 116 -2.43 -0.91 15.08
CA ASN A 116 -1.23 -0.20 14.62
C ASN A 116 -1.03 -0.34 13.11
N ILE A 117 -1.21 -1.54 12.53
CA ILE A 117 -1.13 -1.78 11.08
C ILE A 117 -2.13 -0.91 10.33
N ILE A 118 -3.41 -0.93 10.73
CA ILE A 118 -4.44 -0.09 10.11
C ILE A 118 -4.10 1.38 10.26
N GLY A 119 -3.64 1.80 11.45
CA GLY A 119 -3.37 3.20 11.72
C GLY A 119 -2.19 3.75 10.93
N LYS A 120 -1.13 2.96 10.80
CA LYS A 120 0.05 3.29 9.99
C LYS A 120 -0.30 3.36 8.51
N TRP A 121 -1.01 2.36 7.99
CA TRP A 121 -1.53 2.37 6.61
C TRP A 121 -2.36 3.62 6.29
N ILE A 122 -3.26 4.04 7.20
CA ILE A 122 -4.05 5.28 7.00
C ILE A 122 -3.14 6.51 6.91
N ASN A 123 -2.15 6.62 7.81
CA ASN A 123 -1.21 7.74 7.82
C ASN A 123 -0.28 7.76 6.60
N GLU A 124 -0.05 6.60 5.98
CA GLU A 124 0.67 6.45 4.71
C GLU A 124 -0.20 6.77 3.49
N GLY A 125 -1.45 7.21 3.70
CA GLY A 125 -2.35 7.60 2.62
C GLY A 125 -3.42 6.56 2.30
N ALA A 126 -3.54 5.50 3.10
CA ALA A 126 -4.49 4.42 2.91
C ALA A 126 -4.46 3.83 1.50
N LEU A 127 -3.25 3.67 0.95
CA LEU A 127 -3.03 3.33 -0.46
C LEU A 127 -3.26 1.84 -0.72
N TYR A 128 -3.59 1.51 -1.96
CA TYR A 128 -3.61 0.13 -2.41
C TYR A 128 -2.19 -0.31 -2.77
N THR A 129 -1.57 -1.06 -1.88
CA THR A 129 -0.24 -1.65 -2.11
C THR A 129 -0.38 -3.14 -2.37
N LYS A 130 -0.01 -3.55 -3.59
CA LYS A 130 0.23 -4.94 -3.97
C LYS A 130 1.72 -5.21 -3.83
N CYS A 131 2.09 -6.01 -2.86
CA CYS A 131 3.49 -6.22 -2.53
C CYS A 131 4.05 -7.41 -3.30
N LYS A 132 5.26 -7.24 -3.83
CA LYS A 132 6.06 -8.38 -4.25
C LYS A 132 6.47 -9.10 -2.97
N ILE A 133 6.26 -10.41 -2.91
CA ILE A 133 6.94 -11.23 -1.91
C ILE A 133 8.41 -11.06 -2.24
N ASP A 134 9.21 -10.55 -1.30
CA ASP A 134 10.64 -10.57 -1.47
C ASP A 134 11.03 -12.04 -1.68
N SER A 135 11.44 -12.36 -2.90
CA SER A 135 11.94 -13.66 -3.29
C SER A 135 13.25 -14.04 -2.57
N ALA A 136 13.61 -13.29 -1.52
CA ALA A 136 14.66 -13.64 -0.58
C ALA A 136 14.43 -14.99 0.12
N ASP A 137 13.22 -15.57 0.05
CA ASP A 137 12.91 -16.88 0.64
C ASP A 137 12.58 -18.00 -0.39
N THR A 138 12.98 -17.84 -1.66
CA THR A 138 12.90 -18.94 -2.65
C THR A 138 14.22 -19.14 -3.38
N VAL A 139 15.17 -19.75 -2.68
CA VAL A 139 16.27 -20.46 -3.35
C VAL A 139 15.65 -21.68 -4.04
N ASN A 140 15.82 -21.73 -5.37
CA ASN A 140 15.42 -22.77 -6.32
C ASN A 140 14.09 -22.57 -7.06
N LYS A 141 14.13 -21.78 -8.14
CA LYS A 141 13.71 -22.35 -9.44
C LYS A 141 14.48 -21.75 -10.61
N ILE A 142 15.03 -22.69 -11.37
CA ILE A 142 15.97 -22.60 -12.48
C ILE A 142 15.40 -21.79 -13.67
N GLU A 143 16.31 -21.07 -14.33
CA GLU A 143 16.17 -20.40 -15.63
C GLU A 143 15.45 -21.26 -16.69
N THR A 144 14.77 -20.62 -17.66
CA THR A 144 15.08 -20.75 -19.10
C THR A 144 13.97 -20.10 -19.95
N ALA A 145 14.42 -19.29 -20.91
CA ALA A 145 13.75 -18.84 -22.15
C ALA A 145 12.53 -17.91 -22.06
N VAL A 146 12.71 -16.66 -22.51
CA VAL A 146 12.20 -16.23 -23.82
C VAL A 146 12.93 -14.97 -24.31
N VAL A 147 13.35 -15.02 -25.57
CA VAL A 147 13.68 -13.86 -26.40
C VAL A 147 12.36 -13.23 -26.86
N GLU A 148 12.37 -11.91 -27.04
CA GLU A 148 11.60 -11.11 -28.02
C GLU A 148 10.65 -10.05 -27.43
N THR A 149 10.83 -8.85 -27.99
CA THR A 149 10.06 -7.60 -27.86
C THR A 149 10.36 -6.70 -26.66
N LEU A 150 10.79 -5.49 -27.02
CA LEU A 150 10.93 -4.31 -26.19
C LEU A 150 9.56 -3.93 -25.59
N THR A 151 9.15 -4.58 -24.51
CA THR A 151 8.32 -3.89 -23.51
C THR A 151 9.28 -3.01 -22.71
N PRO A 152 8.99 -1.72 -22.48
CA PRO A 152 9.72 -0.99 -21.46
C PRO A 152 9.55 -1.81 -20.20
N ASP A 153 10.65 -2.33 -19.65
CA ASP A 153 10.63 -2.82 -18.29
C ASP A 153 10.09 -1.66 -17.46
N CYS A 154 8.98 -1.89 -16.77
CA CYS A 154 8.32 -0.86 -15.98
C CYS A 154 9.24 -0.65 -14.80
N ASP A 155 10.22 0.22 -14.96
CA ASP A 155 11.04 0.59 -13.83
C ASP A 155 10.14 1.26 -12.83
N THR A 156 9.89 0.54 -11.75
CA THR A 156 9.03 0.94 -10.65
C THR A 156 9.87 1.36 -9.46
N VAL A 157 11.20 1.39 -9.62
CA VAL A 157 12.15 1.92 -8.66
C VAL A 157 12.20 3.43 -8.87
N GLU A 158 11.90 4.17 -7.81
CA GLU A 158 11.96 5.63 -7.83
C GLU A 158 11.13 6.32 -8.95
N VAL A 159 9.86 5.94 -9.09
CA VAL A 159 8.91 6.58 -10.01
C VAL A 159 8.57 8.02 -9.57
N SER A 160 8.56 8.93 -10.54
CA SER A 160 8.24 10.35 -10.44
C SER A 160 7.07 10.72 -11.36
N TYR A 161 6.65 11.99 -11.36
CA TYR A 161 5.61 12.46 -12.27
C TYR A 161 6.06 12.35 -13.73
N ALA A 162 7.36 12.55 -14.02
CA ALA A 162 7.91 12.41 -15.36
C ALA A 162 7.73 11.00 -15.95
N ASP A 163 7.74 9.97 -15.12
CA ASP A 163 7.57 8.57 -15.54
C ASP A 163 6.10 8.22 -15.81
N VAL A 164 5.18 8.83 -15.07
CA VAL A 164 3.74 8.63 -15.21
C VAL A 164 3.14 9.48 -16.32
N MET A 165 3.71 10.66 -16.58
CA MET A 165 3.19 11.62 -17.55
C MET A 165 2.95 11.02 -18.95
N PRO A 166 3.89 10.23 -19.54
CA PRO A 166 3.66 9.59 -20.83
C PRO A 166 2.44 8.66 -20.85
N VAL A 167 2.17 7.97 -19.73
CA VAL A 167 1.00 7.11 -19.58
C VAL A 167 -0.29 7.95 -19.60
N ILE A 168 -0.31 9.07 -18.87
CA ILE A 168 -1.49 9.95 -18.79
C ILE A 168 -1.73 10.66 -20.13
N GLU A 169 -0.69 11.16 -20.78
CA GLU A 169 -0.76 11.79 -22.10
C GLU A 169 -1.36 10.83 -23.14
N GLN A 170 -0.79 9.64 -23.24
CA GLN A 170 -1.17 8.65 -24.25
C GLN A 170 -2.61 8.15 -24.04
N ASN A 171 -3.04 7.96 -22.80
CA ASN A 171 -4.27 7.22 -22.49
C ASN A 171 -5.43 8.12 -22.03
N CYS A 172 -5.16 9.35 -21.59
CA CYS A 172 -6.16 10.18 -20.91
C CYS A 172 -6.43 11.53 -21.60
N TYR A 173 -5.44 12.18 -22.21
CA TYR A 173 -5.55 13.58 -22.65
C TYR A 173 -6.54 13.82 -23.78
N LYS A 174 -6.87 12.78 -24.55
CA LYS A 174 -7.95 12.85 -25.53
C LYS A 174 -9.28 13.32 -24.92
N CYS A 175 -9.51 13.06 -23.63
CA CYS A 175 -10.73 13.43 -22.92
C CYS A 175 -10.51 14.30 -21.67
N HIS A 176 -9.40 14.10 -20.97
CA HIS A 176 -9.14 14.61 -19.61
C HIS A 176 -7.97 15.62 -19.57
N SER A 177 -7.90 16.51 -20.55
CA SER A 177 -6.98 17.66 -20.59
C SER A 177 -7.76 18.98 -20.47
N GLU A 178 -7.08 20.11 -20.35
CA GLU A 178 -7.67 21.47 -20.31
C GLU A 178 -8.57 21.74 -21.51
N ASN A 179 -8.27 21.15 -22.67
CA ASN A 179 -9.05 21.25 -23.89
C ASN A 179 -9.91 19.99 -24.17
N GLY A 180 -9.99 19.09 -23.20
CA GLY A 180 -10.69 17.83 -23.33
C GLY A 180 -12.20 17.96 -23.11
N PRO A 181 -13.02 17.09 -23.73
CA PRO A 181 -14.49 17.09 -23.57
C PRO A 181 -15.02 16.81 -22.15
N ASP A 182 -14.18 16.36 -21.20
CA ASP A 182 -14.58 16.13 -19.79
C ASP A 182 -13.90 17.15 -18.86
N GLU A 183 -14.29 18.41 -18.98
CA GLU A 183 -13.74 19.57 -18.24
C GLU A 183 -13.82 19.42 -16.70
N LEU A 184 -14.69 18.52 -16.21
CA LEU A 184 -14.85 18.24 -14.78
C LEU A 184 -13.68 17.43 -14.19
N PHE A 185 -12.90 16.76 -15.05
CA PHE A 185 -11.78 15.90 -14.66
C PHE A 185 -10.56 16.18 -15.54
N ASN A 186 -9.89 17.31 -15.27
CA ASN A 186 -8.59 17.60 -15.85
C ASN A 186 -7.47 16.80 -15.14
N LEU A 187 -6.62 16.13 -15.91
CA LEU A 187 -5.46 15.35 -15.47
C LEU A 187 -4.13 15.88 -16.04
N ASP A 188 -4.12 17.07 -16.66
CA ASP A 188 -2.98 17.61 -17.39
C ASP A 188 -1.96 18.40 -16.55
N SER A 189 -2.19 18.49 -15.25
CA SER A 189 -1.26 19.10 -14.32
C SER A 189 -0.88 18.11 -13.23
N TYR A 190 0.34 18.24 -12.72
CA TYR A 190 0.80 17.46 -11.56
C TYR A 190 -0.19 17.55 -10.39
N SER A 191 -0.63 18.77 -10.05
CA SER A 191 -1.57 19.02 -8.96
C SER A 191 -2.91 18.30 -9.14
N SER A 192 -3.50 18.38 -10.34
CA SER A 192 -4.79 17.74 -10.62
C SER A 192 -4.67 16.22 -10.63
N LEU A 193 -3.62 15.67 -11.26
CA LEU A 193 -3.34 14.24 -11.28
C LEU A 193 -3.09 13.70 -9.87
N LYS A 194 -2.21 14.36 -9.09
CA LYS A 194 -1.89 14.00 -7.70
C LYS A 194 -3.14 13.96 -6.83
N LYS A 195 -4.02 14.95 -6.97
CA LYS A 195 -5.29 14.98 -6.23
C LYS A 195 -6.16 13.75 -6.55
N LYS A 196 -6.26 13.35 -7.82
CA LYS A 196 -7.03 12.14 -8.21
C LYS A 196 -6.36 10.84 -7.79
N GLY A 197 -5.04 10.80 -7.78
CA GLY A 197 -4.24 9.71 -7.19
C GLY A 197 -4.52 9.55 -5.70
N ALA A 198 -4.42 10.65 -4.93
CA ALA A 198 -4.70 10.68 -3.49
C ALA A 198 -6.15 10.31 -3.13
N GLU A 199 -7.11 10.62 -3.99
CA GLU A 199 -8.52 10.22 -3.84
C GLU A 199 -8.77 8.75 -4.21
N GLY A 200 -7.76 8.02 -4.70
CA GLY A 200 -7.88 6.66 -5.22
C GLY A 200 -8.64 6.57 -6.56
N LYS A 201 -9.14 7.69 -7.07
CA LYS A 201 -10.00 7.76 -8.28
C LYS A 201 -9.24 7.48 -9.56
N LEU A 202 -7.97 7.88 -9.62
CA LEU A 202 -7.13 7.60 -10.78
C LEU A 202 -6.97 6.09 -10.96
N PHE A 203 -6.30 5.42 -10.01
CA PHE A 203 -5.98 4.00 -10.11
C PHE A 203 -7.23 3.12 -10.18
N GLY A 204 -8.26 3.41 -9.37
CA GLY A 204 -9.50 2.64 -9.40
C GLY A 204 -10.24 2.67 -10.73
N ALA A 205 -10.27 3.83 -11.40
CA ALA A 205 -10.88 3.97 -12.72
C ALA A 205 -10.07 3.24 -13.79
N VAL A 206 -8.75 3.41 -13.81
CA VAL A 206 -7.89 2.85 -14.87
C VAL A 206 -7.63 1.34 -14.73
N ASN A 207 -7.74 0.80 -13.51
CA ASN A 207 -7.65 -0.63 -13.23
C ASN A 207 -9.02 -1.34 -13.30
N HIS A 208 -10.09 -0.63 -13.66
CA HIS A 208 -11.47 -1.15 -13.73
C HIS A 208 -11.93 -1.82 -12.43
N MET A 209 -11.56 -1.24 -11.29
CA MET A 209 -12.03 -1.74 -10.01
C MET A 209 -13.56 -1.57 -9.92
N PRO A 210 -14.27 -2.50 -9.24
CA PRO A 210 -15.71 -2.34 -8.97
C PRO A 210 -16.05 -0.94 -8.42
N GLY A 211 -17.25 -0.47 -8.70
CA GLY A 211 -17.77 0.84 -8.27
C GLY A 211 -17.08 2.10 -8.82
N PHE A 212 -15.97 1.99 -9.57
CA PHE A 212 -15.43 3.09 -10.37
C PHE A 212 -16.06 3.12 -11.76
N LYS A 213 -16.20 4.34 -12.32
CA LYS A 213 -16.44 4.50 -13.75
C LYS A 213 -15.19 4.02 -14.48
N GLN A 214 -15.31 2.89 -15.18
CA GLN A 214 -14.20 2.29 -15.93
C GLN A 214 -13.63 3.27 -16.96
N MET A 215 -12.31 3.42 -16.91
CA MET A 215 -11.55 4.27 -17.82
C MET A 215 -10.37 3.48 -18.42
N PRO A 216 -10.08 3.66 -19.72
CA PRO A 216 -10.80 4.50 -20.68
C PRO A 216 -12.21 3.97 -21.01
N ARG A 217 -13.18 4.86 -21.26
CA ARG A 217 -14.59 4.46 -21.48
C ARG A 217 -14.72 3.51 -22.66
N LYS A 218 -15.39 2.37 -22.44
CA LYS A 218 -15.62 1.33 -23.47
C LYS A 218 -14.33 0.78 -24.10
N ALA A 219 -13.20 0.93 -23.41
CA ALA A 219 -11.93 0.33 -23.79
C ALA A 219 -11.52 -0.72 -22.74
N PRO A 220 -10.56 -1.60 -23.05
CA PRO A 220 -9.89 -2.39 -22.03
C PRO A 220 -9.22 -1.50 -20.97
N LYS A 221 -9.00 -2.05 -19.78
CA LYS A 221 -8.17 -1.42 -18.76
C LYS A 221 -6.75 -1.19 -19.28
N LEU A 222 -6.01 -0.28 -18.64
CA LEU A 222 -4.62 -0.04 -19.01
C LEU A 222 -3.76 -1.31 -18.92
N SER A 223 -2.66 -1.33 -19.69
CA SER A 223 -1.69 -2.43 -19.64
C SER A 223 -1.12 -2.60 -18.22
N GLY A 224 -0.63 -3.81 -17.91
CA GLY A 224 -0.01 -4.09 -16.60
C GLY A 224 1.07 -3.07 -16.26
N CYS A 225 1.95 -2.76 -17.22
CA CYS A 225 3.03 -1.79 -17.03
C CYS A 225 2.54 -0.38 -16.69
N ASN A 226 1.52 0.11 -17.40
CA ASN A 226 0.95 1.43 -17.16
C ASN A 226 0.27 1.49 -15.79
N LEU A 227 -0.40 0.40 -15.39
CA LEU A 227 -0.98 0.28 -14.04
C LEU A 227 0.10 0.24 -12.97
N ASP A 228 1.17 -0.50 -13.20
CA ASP A 228 2.28 -0.64 -12.25
C ASP A 228 3.01 0.70 -12.05
N LEU A 229 3.27 1.47 -13.11
CA LEU A 229 3.84 2.82 -13.01
C LEU A 229 2.94 3.79 -12.23
N ILE A 230 1.64 3.85 -12.57
CA ILE A 230 0.68 4.71 -11.86
C ILE A 230 0.61 4.31 -10.38
N ASN A 231 0.54 3.00 -10.09
CA ASN A 231 0.48 2.50 -8.73
C ASN A 231 1.77 2.79 -7.96
N ALA A 232 2.94 2.56 -8.57
CA ALA A 232 4.23 2.83 -7.97
C ALA A 232 4.40 4.31 -7.65
N TRP A 233 4.05 5.21 -8.57
CA TRP A 233 4.06 6.65 -8.32
C TRP A 233 3.14 7.05 -7.17
N ILE A 234 1.91 6.52 -7.12
CA ILE A 234 0.98 6.75 -6.01
C ILE A 234 1.59 6.29 -4.68
N ASN A 235 2.16 5.08 -4.66
CA ASN A 235 2.75 4.44 -3.48
C ASN A 235 4.07 5.10 -3.02
N GLN A 236 4.77 5.80 -3.92
CA GLN A 236 5.98 6.56 -3.61
C GLN A 236 5.68 8.02 -3.24
N GLY A 237 4.44 8.33 -2.89
CA GLY A 237 4.04 9.66 -2.42
C GLY A 237 3.78 10.68 -3.54
N MET A 238 3.60 10.19 -4.78
CA MET A 238 3.36 11.01 -5.97
C MET A 238 4.41 12.11 -6.12
N ARG A 239 5.69 11.74 -6.11
CA ARG A 239 6.81 12.67 -6.29
C ARG A 239 6.67 13.41 -7.62
N GLU A 240 6.94 14.71 -7.60
CA GLU A 240 6.99 15.53 -8.82
C GLU A 240 8.25 15.20 -9.61
#